data_AF-A0A9W3KKE8-F1
#
_entry.id   AF-A0A9W3KKE8-F1
#
_cell.length_a   1.000
_cell.length_b   1.000
_cell.length_c   1.000
_cell.angle_alpha   90.00
_cell.angle_beta   90.00
_cell.angle_gamma   90.00
#
_symmetry.space_group_name_H-M   'P 1'
#
loop_
_entity.id
_entity.type
_entity.pdbx_description
1 polymer ?
#
loop_
_entity_poly.entity_id
_entity_poly.type
_entity_poly.pdbx_seq_one_letter_code
_entity_poly.pdbx_strand_id
1 'polypeptide(L)'
;MALNLFKKKKNHRQRRQLIAHQQPKSPISEQYRNIRTNVEFAAVDTNLHSLMVTSANPSEGKTTTTANMAVVFAQQGKKVLLIDADMRKPAMHQMFQVDNIFGLTNVLTHSERLEKCVQTTSVDNLHFLACGPIPPNPAELLGSKSMQELLAQAYSMYDLVIFDLPPILAVTDAQIMANQCDASILVVRSESTEKESAVKAKGLLESAKGKLLGVVLNDREREQSLYYYYGAN
;
A
#
# COMPACT_ATOMS: atom_id res chain seq x y z
N MET A 1 -47.69 -2.42 -7.51
CA MET A 1 -46.70 -3.43 -7.06
C MET A 1 -45.35 -3.07 -7.69
N ALA A 2 -44.63 -2.12 -7.09
CA ALA A 2 -43.34 -1.65 -7.59
C ALA A 2 -42.27 -1.96 -6.53
N LEU A 3 -41.46 -2.98 -6.80
CA LEU A 3 -40.39 -3.43 -5.91
C LEU A 3 -39.15 -2.52 -6.04
N ASN A 4 -38.72 -1.97 -4.91
CA ASN A 4 -37.34 -1.67 -4.50
C ASN A 4 -36.31 -1.22 -5.56
N LEU A 5 -36.15 0.11 -5.68
CA LEU A 5 -35.08 0.79 -6.40
C LEU A 5 -34.08 1.53 -5.49
N PHE A 6 -33.88 1.07 -4.25
CA PHE A 6 -32.86 1.63 -3.35
C PHE A 6 -31.68 0.68 -3.15
N LYS A 7 -30.92 0.43 -4.23
CA LYS A 7 -29.50 0.04 -4.08
C LYS A 7 -28.76 1.26 -3.51
N LYS A 8 -28.57 1.28 -2.19
CA LYS A 8 -27.74 2.27 -1.47
C LYS A 8 -26.41 2.46 -2.21
N LYS A 9 -26.20 3.65 -2.80
CA LYS A 9 -24.87 4.13 -3.19
C LYS A 9 -23.98 4.09 -1.94
N LYS A 10 -23.09 3.09 -1.81
CA LYS A 10 -22.04 3.07 -0.77
C LYS A 10 -21.28 4.40 -0.88
N ASN A 11 -21.36 5.24 0.16
CA ASN A 11 -20.73 6.56 0.19
C ASN A 11 -19.24 6.46 -0.16
N HIS A 12 -18.79 7.17 -1.19
CA HIS A 12 -17.35 7.24 -1.56
C HIS A 12 -16.45 7.67 -0.39
N ARG A 13 -17.01 8.40 0.59
CA ARG A 13 -16.35 8.83 1.83
C ARG A 13 -15.95 7.68 2.77
N GLN A 14 -16.65 6.53 2.72
CA GLN A 14 -16.31 5.34 3.52
C GLN A 14 -15.12 4.56 2.95
N ARG A 15 -14.85 4.64 1.64
CA ARG A 15 -13.80 3.87 0.96
C ARG A 15 -12.37 4.41 1.19
N ARG A 16 -12.23 5.60 1.77
CA ARG A 16 -10.94 6.29 1.97
C ARG A 16 -10.62 6.50 3.45
N GLN A 17 -10.97 5.51 4.28
CA GLN A 17 -10.76 5.56 5.72
C GLN A 17 -9.51 4.78 6.12
N LEU A 18 -8.70 5.36 7.01
CA LEU A 18 -7.66 4.67 7.75
C LEU A 18 -8.31 3.89 8.89
N ILE A 19 -9.01 2.79 8.58
CA ILE A 19 -9.81 2.03 9.54
C ILE A 19 -8.99 1.51 10.73
N ALA A 20 -7.72 1.13 10.49
CA ALA A 20 -6.80 0.72 11.54
C ALA A 20 -6.50 1.82 12.57
N HIS A 21 -6.62 3.10 12.17
CA HIS A 21 -6.47 4.25 13.04
C HIS A 21 -7.80 4.72 13.63
N GLN A 22 -8.85 4.81 12.80
CA GLN A 22 -10.15 5.36 13.20
C GLN A 22 -10.98 4.38 14.05
N GLN A 23 -10.82 3.07 13.83
CA GLN A 23 -11.53 2.01 14.53
C GLN A 23 -10.54 0.92 14.95
N PRO A 24 -9.60 1.20 15.87
CA PRO A 24 -8.49 0.30 16.17
C PRO A 24 -8.93 -1.04 16.75
N LYS A 25 -10.09 -1.11 17.42
CA LYS A 25 -10.66 -2.35 17.98
C LYS A 25 -11.58 -3.09 16.99
N SER A 26 -11.67 -2.64 15.74
CA SER A 26 -12.53 -3.30 14.77
C SER A 26 -11.94 -4.64 14.32
N PRO A 27 -12.78 -5.64 13.98
CA PRO A 27 -12.30 -6.90 13.41
C PRO A 27 -11.48 -6.76 12.12
N ILE A 28 -11.73 -5.69 11.35
CA ILE A 28 -10.96 -5.37 10.13
C ILE A 28 -9.55 -4.89 10.53
N SER A 29 -9.45 -4.06 11.57
CA SER A 29 -8.16 -3.62 12.10
C SER A 29 -7.34 -4.80 12.62
N GLU A 30 -7.97 -5.79 13.26
CA GLU A 30 -7.29 -7.05 13.62
C GLU A 30 -6.79 -7.83 12.39
N GLN A 31 -7.51 -7.80 11.25
CA GLN A 31 -7.00 -8.45 10.03
C GLN A 31 -5.71 -7.80 9.55
N TYR A 32 -5.60 -6.47 9.61
CA TYR A 32 -4.36 -5.78 9.27
C TYR A 32 -3.22 -6.12 10.24
N ARG A 33 -3.50 -6.29 11.54
CA ARG A 33 -2.49 -6.78 12.50
C ARG A 33 -2.06 -8.21 12.20
N ASN A 34 -2.98 -9.09 11.81
CA ASN A 34 -2.65 -10.45 11.38
C ASN A 34 -1.78 -10.44 10.12
N ILE A 35 -2.10 -9.59 9.13
CA ILE A 35 -1.27 -9.42 7.93
C ILE A 35 0.14 -8.96 8.32
N ARG A 36 0.25 -7.94 9.18
CA ARG A 36 1.53 -7.44 9.69
C ARG A 36 2.36 -8.56 10.33
N THR A 37 1.77 -9.32 11.25
CA THR A 37 2.42 -10.47 11.90
C THR A 37 2.89 -11.51 10.88
N ASN A 38 2.08 -11.83 9.87
CA ASN A 38 2.47 -12.76 8.81
C ASN A 38 3.62 -12.24 7.94
N VAL A 39 3.66 -10.93 7.66
CA VAL A 39 4.78 -10.29 6.96
C VAL A 39 6.05 -10.40 7.79
N GLU A 40 5.99 -10.13 9.09
CA GLU A 40 7.13 -10.26 9.99
C GLU A 40 7.63 -11.71 10.05
N PHE A 41 6.72 -12.70 10.14
CA PHE A 41 7.10 -14.12 10.10
C PHE A 41 7.74 -14.54 8.76
N ALA A 42 7.18 -14.10 7.63
CA ALA A 42 7.74 -14.39 6.31
C ALA A 42 9.10 -13.70 6.06
N ALA A 43 9.42 -12.70 6.89
CA ALA A 43 10.65 -11.93 6.81
C ALA A 43 11.64 -12.21 7.96
N VAL A 44 11.41 -13.21 8.83
CA VAL A 44 12.25 -13.47 10.02
C VAL A 44 13.75 -13.54 9.71
N ASP A 45 14.14 -14.17 8.60
CA ASP A 45 15.54 -14.33 8.22
C ASP A 45 16.06 -13.21 7.29
N THR A 46 15.26 -12.16 7.06
CA THR A 46 15.60 -11.06 6.15
C THR A 46 15.39 -9.72 6.80
N ASN A 47 16.35 -8.81 6.65
CA ASN A 47 16.16 -7.45 7.15
C ASN A 47 15.25 -6.67 6.18
N LEU A 48 13.94 -6.69 6.47
CA LEU A 48 12.89 -6.07 5.65
C LEU A 48 12.85 -4.56 5.88
N HIS A 49 13.56 -3.79 5.05
CA HIS A 49 13.52 -2.33 5.07
C HIS A 49 12.46 -1.77 4.13
N SER A 50 12.05 -2.54 3.12
CA SER A 50 11.10 -2.09 2.12
C SER A 50 10.04 -3.12 1.75
N LEU A 51 8.82 -2.65 1.57
CA LEU A 51 7.67 -3.45 1.20
C LEU A 51 6.85 -2.72 0.16
N MET A 52 6.69 -3.30 -1.03
CA MET A 52 5.75 -2.76 -2.02
C MET A 52 4.44 -3.51 -2.04
N VAL A 53 3.36 -2.79 -2.31
CA VAL A 53 2.02 -3.33 -2.47
C VAL A 53 1.51 -2.97 -3.87
N THR A 54 1.10 -3.98 -4.62
CA THR A 54 0.46 -3.83 -5.93
C THR A 54 -0.78 -4.73 -5.99
N SER A 55 -1.49 -4.70 -7.10
CA SER A 55 -2.64 -5.55 -7.38
C SER A 55 -2.59 -6.07 -8.81
N ALA A 56 -3.41 -7.06 -9.14
CA ALA A 56 -3.49 -7.54 -10.52
C ALA A 56 -4.15 -6.46 -11.40
N ASN A 57 -5.29 -5.93 -10.94
CA ASN A 57 -6.12 -4.99 -11.69
C ASN A 57 -6.42 -3.70 -10.91
N PRO A 58 -6.86 -2.63 -11.59
CA PRO A 58 -7.35 -1.42 -10.93
C PRO A 58 -8.51 -1.69 -9.97
N SER A 59 -8.61 -0.87 -8.92
CA SER A 59 -9.72 -0.91 -7.96
C SER A 59 -9.84 -2.17 -7.10
N GLU A 60 -8.75 -2.93 -6.93
CA GLU A 60 -8.70 -4.12 -6.04
C GLU A 60 -8.42 -3.78 -4.57
N GLY A 61 -8.20 -2.51 -4.24
CA GLY A 61 -8.03 -2.02 -2.87
C GLY A 61 -6.59 -1.99 -2.36
N LYS A 62 -5.60 -1.99 -3.28
CA LYS A 62 -4.17 -1.85 -2.98
C LYS A 62 -3.89 -0.66 -2.05
N THR A 63 -4.25 0.57 -2.44
CA THR A 63 -4.00 1.81 -1.70
C THR A 63 -4.57 1.78 -0.28
N THR A 64 -5.80 1.28 -0.12
CA THR A 64 -6.43 1.14 1.21
C THR A 64 -5.68 0.12 2.06
N THR A 65 -5.28 -0.99 1.47
CA THR A 65 -4.49 -2.04 2.13
C THR A 65 -3.12 -1.50 2.54
N THR A 66 -2.40 -0.88 1.62
CA THR A 66 -1.08 -0.26 1.84
C THR A 66 -1.12 0.73 2.99
N ALA A 67 -2.08 1.65 2.99
CA ALA A 67 -2.20 2.68 4.03
C ALA A 67 -2.50 2.08 5.41
N ASN A 68 -3.43 1.11 5.51
CA ASN A 68 -3.75 0.48 6.80
C ASN A 68 -2.63 -0.45 7.29
N MET A 69 -1.88 -1.08 6.39
CA MET A 69 -0.66 -1.81 6.74
C MET A 69 0.39 -0.87 7.36
N ALA A 70 0.62 0.29 6.75
CA ALA A 70 1.54 1.28 7.30
C ALA A 70 1.13 1.74 8.71
N VAL A 71 -0.16 1.95 8.94
CA VAL A 71 -0.70 2.29 10.27
C VAL A 71 -0.39 1.20 11.29
N VAL A 72 -0.65 -0.08 11.00
CA VAL A 72 -0.43 -1.14 12.01
C VAL A 72 1.04 -1.44 12.28
N PHE A 73 1.94 -1.18 11.31
CA PHE A 73 3.39 -1.21 11.56
C PHE A 73 3.83 -0.03 12.44
N ALA A 74 3.33 1.18 12.15
CA ALA A 74 3.64 2.36 12.95
C ALA A 74 3.14 2.25 14.40
N GLN A 75 1.94 1.68 14.60
CA GLN A 75 1.37 1.37 15.92
C GLN A 75 2.19 0.36 16.74
N GLN A 76 3.06 -0.43 16.10
CA GLN A 76 4.00 -1.34 16.79
C GLN A 76 5.28 -0.63 17.22
N GLY A 77 5.41 0.67 16.94
CA GLY A 77 6.58 1.47 17.27
C GLY A 77 7.62 1.57 16.16
N LYS A 78 7.42 0.94 14.99
CA LYS A 78 8.30 1.14 13.84
C LYS A 78 8.15 2.55 13.29
N LYS A 79 9.26 3.21 12.98
CA LYS A 79 9.26 4.45 12.21
C LYS A 79 9.05 4.12 10.74
N VAL A 80 7.83 4.36 10.24
CA VAL A 80 7.40 3.99 8.90
C VAL A 80 7.37 5.20 7.97
N LEU A 81 7.93 5.05 6.77
CA LEU A 81 7.70 5.96 5.65
C LEU A 81 6.76 5.29 4.64
N LEU A 82 5.59 5.87 4.41
CA LEU A 82 4.64 5.45 3.39
C LEU A 82 4.80 6.34 2.15
N ILE A 83 4.94 5.75 0.97
CA ILE A 83 5.19 6.45 -0.29
C ILE A 83 4.08 6.13 -1.29
N ASP A 84 3.39 7.16 -1.80
CA ASP A 84 2.46 7.02 -2.93
C ASP A 84 3.26 7.03 -4.24
N ALA A 85 3.66 5.85 -4.70
CA ALA A 85 4.42 5.64 -5.92
C ALA A 85 3.53 5.24 -7.12
N ASP A 86 2.20 5.34 -6.99
CA ASP A 86 1.26 5.33 -8.10
C ASP A 86 1.23 6.72 -8.76
N MET A 87 2.31 7.04 -9.46
CA MET A 87 2.50 8.32 -10.15
C MET A 87 1.53 8.55 -11.33
N ARG A 88 0.67 7.57 -11.64
CA ARG A 88 -0.30 7.65 -12.74
C ARG A 88 -1.67 8.06 -12.22
N LYS A 89 -2.09 7.53 -11.08
CA LYS A 89 -3.39 7.81 -10.45
C LYS A 89 -3.23 7.95 -8.93
N PRO A 90 -2.43 8.93 -8.45
CA PRO A 90 -2.16 9.08 -7.02
C PRO A 90 -3.45 9.40 -6.27
N ALA A 91 -3.68 8.70 -5.17
CA ALA A 91 -4.94 8.76 -4.42
C ALA A 91 -4.73 8.81 -2.90
N MET A 92 -3.52 8.53 -2.41
CA MET A 92 -3.28 8.32 -0.99
C MET A 92 -3.28 9.62 -0.19
N HIS A 93 -2.86 10.74 -0.78
CA HIS A 93 -2.93 12.07 -0.16
C HIS A 93 -4.35 12.42 0.34
N GLN A 94 -5.39 11.95 -0.36
CA GLN A 94 -6.80 12.15 0.05
C GLN A 94 -7.19 11.33 1.29
N MET A 95 -6.54 10.19 1.51
CA MET A 95 -6.76 9.37 2.72
C MET A 95 -6.11 9.99 3.95
N PHE A 96 -4.94 10.60 3.77
CA PHE A 96 -4.20 11.29 4.83
C PHE A 96 -4.60 12.75 5.03
N GLN A 97 -5.45 13.30 4.15
CA GLN A 97 -5.91 14.70 4.18
C GLN A 97 -4.75 15.69 4.13
N VAL A 98 -3.80 15.42 3.24
CA VAL A 98 -2.59 16.22 3.03
C VAL A 98 -2.49 16.70 1.60
N ASP A 99 -1.70 17.75 1.38
CA ASP A 99 -1.46 18.30 0.06
C ASP A 99 -0.55 17.39 -0.77
N ASN A 100 -0.79 17.37 -2.09
CA ASN A 100 0.02 16.65 -3.08
C ASN A 100 0.84 17.62 -3.96
N ILE A 101 1.28 18.74 -3.37
CA ILE A 101 2.05 19.79 -4.06
C ILE A 101 3.52 19.38 -4.19
N PHE A 102 4.08 18.82 -3.12
CA PHE A 102 5.44 18.28 -3.08
C PHE A 102 5.39 16.79 -2.71
N GLY A 103 6.25 16.00 -3.35
CA GLY A 103 6.26 14.56 -3.14
C GLY A 103 7.39 13.84 -3.87
N LEU A 104 7.18 12.56 -4.11
CA LEU A 104 8.12 11.65 -4.75
C LEU A 104 8.68 12.21 -6.06
N THR A 105 7.84 12.75 -6.94
CA THR A 105 8.29 13.38 -8.20
C THR A 105 9.31 14.48 -7.95
N ASN A 106 9.10 15.32 -6.93
CA ASN A 106 10.00 16.43 -6.63
C ASN A 106 11.36 15.94 -6.15
N VAL A 107 11.37 14.91 -5.31
CA VAL A 107 12.60 14.29 -4.81
C VAL A 107 13.38 13.65 -5.96
N LEU A 108 12.71 12.86 -6.81
CA LEU A 108 13.34 12.15 -7.93
C LEU A 108 13.84 13.08 -9.05
N THR A 109 13.27 14.28 -9.16
CA THR A 109 13.73 15.31 -10.09
C THR A 109 14.76 16.26 -9.46
N HIS A 110 15.14 16.02 -8.20
CA HIS A 110 16.02 16.88 -7.40
C HIS A 110 15.54 18.34 -7.29
N SER A 111 14.24 18.58 -7.47
CA SER A 111 13.66 19.92 -7.30
C SER A 111 13.46 20.27 -5.82
N GLU A 112 13.32 19.27 -4.94
CA GLU A 112 13.28 19.43 -3.49
C GLU A 112 13.95 18.26 -2.77
N ARG A 113 14.28 18.47 -1.49
CA ARG A 113 14.86 17.45 -0.62
C ARG A 113 13.79 16.54 -0.01
N LEU A 114 14.13 15.27 0.23
CA LEU A 114 13.24 14.29 0.86
C LEU A 114 12.62 14.82 2.16
N GLU A 115 13.41 15.40 3.05
CA GLU A 115 12.97 15.87 4.37
C GLU A 115 11.95 17.01 4.29
N LYS A 116 11.94 17.78 3.20
CA LYS A 116 10.95 18.83 2.95
C LYS A 116 9.67 18.30 2.33
N CYS A 117 9.75 17.21 1.57
CA CYS A 117 8.58 16.61 0.90
C CYS A 117 7.83 15.62 1.81
N VAL A 118 8.51 15.06 2.82
CA VAL A 118 7.89 14.15 3.78
C VAL A 118 7.00 14.93 4.75
N GLN A 119 5.77 14.44 4.92
CA GLN A 119 4.76 15.02 5.79
C GLN A 119 4.52 14.12 7.00
N THR A 120 4.34 14.72 8.18
CA THR A 120 3.86 14.01 9.37
C THR A 120 2.38 13.70 9.23
N THR A 121 1.94 12.54 9.70
CA THR A 121 0.52 12.15 9.69
C THR A 121 -0.12 12.28 11.07
N SER A 122 -1.43 12.04 11.18
CA SER A 122 -2.13 11.95 12.48
C SER A 122 -1.81 10.66 13.26
N VAL A 123 -0.98 9.77 12.70
CA VAL A 123 -0.58 8.50 13.29
C VAL A 123 0.87 8.60 13.70
N ASP A 124 1.14 8.40 14.99
CA ASP A 124 2.51 8.42 15.53
C ASP A 124 3.40 7.42 14.79
N ASN A 125 4.67 7.80 14.58
CA ASN A 125 5.68 7.05 13.83
C ASN A 125 5.39 6.83 12.33
N LEU A 126 4.26 7.29 11.80
CA LEU A 126 3.93 7.20 10.38
C LEU A 126 4.16 8.54 9.68
N HIS A 127 5.07 8.52 8.71
CA HIS A 127 5.37 9.63 7.82
C HIS A 127 4.89 9.29 6.41
N PHE A 128 4.52 10.31 5.64
CA PHE A 128 3.96 10.13 4.31
C PHE A 128 4.68 10.99 3.29
N LEU A 129 5.13 10.36 2.20
CA LEU A 129 5.60 11.03 1.00
C LEU A 129 4.51 10.86 -0.07
N ALA A 130 3.83 11.97 -0.36
CA ALA A 130 2.86 12.02 -1.44
C ALA A 130 3.54 11.79 -2.80
N CYS A 131 2.77 11.56 -3.86
CA CYS A 131 3.32 11.44 -5.22
C CYS A 131 3.97 12.75 -5.68
N GLY A 132 3.36 13.89 -5.33
CA GLY A 132 3.67 15.18 -5.93
C GLY A 132 3.01 15.33 -7.31
N PRO A 133 3.48 16.29 -8.13
CA PRO A 133 2.99 16.49 -9.49
C PRO A 133 3.15 15.21 -10.33
N ILE A 134 2.18 14.91 -11.18
CA ILE A 134 2.23 13.73 -12.06
C ILE A 134 3.33 13.96 -13.13
N PRO A 135 4.39 13.14 -13.19
CA PRO A 135 5.44 13.29 -14.17
C PRO A 135 5.01 12.71 -15.54
N PRO A 136 5.59 13.19 -16.65
CA PRO A 136 5.33 12.63 -17.97
C PRO A 136 5.96 11.23 -18.17
N ASN A 137 6.94 10.85 -17.34
CA ASN A 137 7.77 9.66 -17.45
C ASN A 137 7.89 8.87 -16.12
N PRO A 138 6.80 8.31 -15.56
CA PRO A 138 6.82 7.63 -14.26
C PRO A 138 7.78 6.45 -14.17
N ALA A 139 7.81 5.58 -15.18
CA ALA A 139 8.57 4.34 -15.16
C ALA A 139 10.08 4.63 -15.15
N GLU A 140 10.51 5.62 -15.92
CA GLU A 140 11.89 6.08 -16.00
C GLU A 140 12.36 6.67 -14.66
N LEU A 141 11.51 7.45 -14.00
CA LEU A 141 11.81 8.00 -12.67
C LEU A 141 11.94 6.90 -11.62
N LEU A 142 11.02 5.93 -11.60
CA LEU A 142 11.08 4.80 -10.66
C LEU A 142 12.28 3.87 -10.92
N GLY A 143 12.75 3.76 -12.16
CA GLY A 143 13.95 3.00 -12.52
C GLY A 143 15.25 3.78 -12.44
N SER A 144 15.22 5.04 -11.99
CA SER A 144 16.36 5.95 -12.04
C SER A 144 17.37 5.71 -10.90
N LYS A 145 18.58 6.23 -11.08
CA LYS A 145 19.57 6.33 -9.99
C LYS A 145 19.05 7.18 -8.83
N SER A 146 18.27 8.22 -9.11
CA SER A 146 17.65 9.07 -8.08
C SER A 146 16.70 8.27 -7.18
N MET A 147 16.02 7.24 -7.71
CA MET A 147 15.21 6.34 -6.88
C MET A 147 16.09 5.50 -5.94
N GLN A 148 17.23 4.99 -6.41
CA GLN A 148 18.18 4.26 -5.57
C GLN A 148 18.75 5.14 -4.46
N GLU A 149 19.07 6.40 -4.77
CA GLU A 149 19.52 7.39 -3.79
C GLU A 149 18.43 7.68 -2.74
N LEU A 150 17.18 7.83 -3.16
CA LEU A 150 16.03 7.99 -2.26
C LEU A 150 15.87 6.78 -1.33
N LEU A 151 15.96 5.55 -1.86
CA LEU A 151 15.85 4.32 -1.06
C LEU A 151 16.96 4.27 0.00
N ALA A 152 18.21 4.52 -0.39
CA ALA A 152 19.33 4.55 0.55
C ALA A 152 19.14 5.59 1.65
N GLN A 153 18.69 6.80 1.29
CA GLN A 153 18.38 7.85 2.25
C GLN A 153 17.24 7.43 3.19
N ALA A 154 16.14 6.89 2.65
CA ALA A 154 15.00 6.46 3.42
C ALA A 154 15.36 5.33 4.41
N TYR A 155 16.14 4.34 3.98
CA TYR A 155 16.56 3.23 4.85
C TYR A 155 17.46 3.68 6.01
N SER A 156 18.19 4.79 5.85
CA SER A 156 18.97 5.37 6.95
C SER A 156 18.11 6.08 8.01
N MET A 157 16.85 6.41 7.67
CA MET A 157 15.98 7.27 8.48
C MET A 157 14.76 6.56 9.05
N TYR A 158 14.37 5.42 8.49
CA TYR A 158 13.13 4.69 8.75
C TYR A 158 13.39 3.20 8.93
N ASP A 159 12.64 2.57 9.83
CA ASP A 159 12.72 1.12 10.07
C ASP A 159 12.04 0.33 8.95
N LEU A 160 11.06 0.95 8.27
CA LEU A 160 10.32 0.34 7.16
C LEU A 160 9.80 1.40 6.20
N VAL A 161 10.00 1.17 4.89
CA VAL A 161 9.46 1.98 3.81
C VAL A 161 8.43 1.18 3.04
N ILE A 162 7.20 1.68 2.93
CA ILE A 162 6.09 1.00 2.26
C ILE A 162 5.67 1.77 1.01
N PHE A 163 5.57 1.09 -0.13
CA PHE A 163 5.21 1.68 -1.42
C PHE A 163 3.81 1.24 -1.86
N ASP A 164 2.95 2.20 -2.23
CA ASP A 164 1.76 1.93 -3.04
C ASP A 164 2.12 2.04 -4.51
N LEU A 165 1.85 0.99 -5.29
CA LEU A 165 2.20 0.92 -6.71
C LEU A 165 1.02 0.56 -7.58
N PRO A 166 0.96 1.04 -8.83
CA PRO A 166 -0.16 0.80 -9.73
C PRO A 166 -0.33 -0.71 -10.02
N PRO A 167 -1.48 -1.14 -10.55
CA PRO A 167 -1.72 -2.54 -10.85
C PRO A 167 -0.68 -3.08 -11.85
N ILE A 168 -0.08 -4.23 -11.53
CA ILE A 168 1.07 -4.76 -12.27
C ILE A 168 0.72 -5.22 -13.69
N LEU A 169 -0.53 -5.58 -13.96
CA LEU A 169 -0.97 -5.94 -15.32
C LEU A 169 -1.22 -4.71 -16.20
N ALA A 170 -1.36 -3.52 -15.61
CA ALA A 170 -1.65 -2.31 -16.36
C ALA A 170 -0.39 -1.63 -16.89
N VAL A 171 0.68 -1.59 -16.08
CA VAL A 171 1.92 -0.85 -16.37
C VAL A 171 3.14 -1.51 -15.72
N THR A 172 4.34 -1.13 -16.17
CA THR A 172 5.61 -1.74 -15.74
C THR A 172 6.15 -1.22 -14.41
N ASP A 173 5.61 -0.13 -13.88
CA ASP A 173 6.06 0.58 -12.68
C ASP A 173 6.27 -0.38 -11.48
N ALA A 174 5.30 -1.28 -11.23
CA ALA A 174 5.39 -2.28 -10.17
C ALA A 174 6.49 -3.33 -10.40
N GLN A 175 6.75 -3.71 -11.66
CA GLN A 175 7.83 -4.65 -11.99
C GLN A 175 9.21 -4.00 -11.78
N ILE A 176 9.34 -2.72 -12.14
CA ILE A 176 10.57 -1.95 -11.96
C ILE A 176 10.91 -1.81 -10.47
N MET A 177 9.91 -1.60 -9.62
CA MET A 177 10.11 -1.52 -8.17
C MET A 177 10.29 -2.87 -7.50
N ALA A 178 9.75 -3.96 -8.06
CA ALA A 178 9.82 -5.29 -7.48
C ALA A 178 11.26 -5.78 -7.27
N ASN A 179 12.21 -5.33 -8.10
CA ASN A 179 13.63 -5.68 -7.95
C ASN A 179 14.44 -4.69 -7.07
N GLN A 180 13.83 -3.57 -6.67
CA GLN A 180 14.45 -2.54 -5.82
C GLN A 180 13.96 -2.63 -4.36
N CYS A 181 12.80 -3.26 -4.13
CA CYS A 181 12.26 -3.53 -2.80
C CYS A 181 12.61 -4.95 -2.33
N ASP A 182 12.75 -5.11 -1.00
CA ASP A 182 13.07 -6.38 -0.37
C ASP A 182 11.92 -7.40 -0.51
N ALA A 183 10.68 -6.90 -0.63
CA ALA A 183 9.49 -7.72 -0.69
C ALA A 183 8.30 -7.05 -1.40
N SER A 184 7.39 -7.88 -1.90
CA SER A 184 6.13 -7.49 -2.50
C SER A 184 4.95 -8.21 -1.86
N ILE A 185 3.81 -7.53 -1.81
CA ILE A 185 2.48 -8.11 -1.53
C ILE A 185 1.57 -7.86 -2.72
N LEU A 186 0.87 -8.92 -3.12
CA LEU A 186 -0.15 -8.84 -4.16
C LEU A 186 -1.53 -8.75 -3.50
N VAL A 187 -2.26 -7.67 -3.75
CA VAL A 187 -3.68 -7.55 -3.36
C VAL A 187 -4.53 -8.12 -4.49
N VAL A 188 -5.43 -9.02 -4.13
CA VAL A 188 -6.48 -9.56 -5.02
C VAL A 188 -7.83 -9.32 -4.37
N ARG A 189 -8.86 -9.06 -5.17
CA ARG A 189 -10.20 -8.78 -4.67
C ARG A 189 -11.09 -10.01 -4.80
N SER A 190 -11.69 -10.42 -3.69
CA SER A 190 -12.62 -11.53 -3.62
C SER A 190 -13.74 -11.36 -4.64
N GLU A 191 -14.09 -12.46 -5.31
CA GLU A 191 -15.18 -12.54 -6.31
C GLU A 191 -15.05 -11.56 -7.50
N SER A 192 -13.90 -10.89 -7.65
CA SER A 192 -13.67 -9.89 -8.68
C SER A 192 -12.39 -10.14 -9.47
N THR A 193 -11.30 -10.55 -8.82
CA THR A 193 -10.05 -10.86 -9.51
C THR A 193 -10.12 -12.26 -10.10
N GLU A 194 -10.01 -12.36 -11.42
CA GLU A 194 -9.91 -13.65 -12.09
C GLU A 194 -8.62 -14.38 -11.70
N LYS A 195 -8.72 -15.70 -11.52
CA LYS A 195 -7.57 -16.55 -11.15
C LYS A 195 -6.40 -16.38 -12.13
N GLU A 196 -6.69 -16.31 -13.43
CA GLU A 196 -5.67 -16.13 -14.47
C GLU A 196 -4.93 -14.80 -14.30
N SER A 197 -5.64 -13.72 -14.00
CA SER A 197 -5.05 -12.40 -13.73
C SER A 197 -4.14 -12.44 -12.50
N ALA A 198 -4.56 -13.10 -11.42
CA ALA A 198 -3.73 -13.25 -10.21
C ALA A 198 -2.46 -14.07 -10.49
N VAL A 199 -2.57 -15.16 -11.24
CA VAL A 199 -1.42 -16.00 -11.64
C VAL A 199 -0.46 -15.23 -12.53
N LYS A 200 -0.98 -14.48 -13.51
CA LYS A 200 -0.16 -13.62 -14.39
C LYS A 200 0.55 -12.53 -13.60
N ALA A 201 -0.14 -11.87 -12.67
CA ALA A 201 0.44 -10.83 -11.82
C ALA A 201 1.58 -11.39 -10.95
N LYS A 202 1.40 -12.57 -10.35
CA LYS A 202 2.47 -13.29 -9.65
C LYS A 202 3.66 -13.56 -10.59
N GLY A 203 3.40 -14.08 -11.80
CA GLY A 203 4.45 -14.38 -12.76
C GLY A 203 5.28 -13.17 -13.20
N LEU A 204 4.66 -11.98 -13.29
CA LEU A 204 5.38 -10.72 -13.57
C LEU A 204 6.28 -10.30 -12.41
N LEU A 205 5.81 -10.43 -11.15
CA LEU A 205 6.65 -10.17 -9.98
C LEU A 205 7.87 -11.10 -9.93
N GLU A 206 7.66 -12.39 -10.17
CA GLU A 206 8.74 -13.40 -10.20
C GLU A 206 9.72 -13.16 -11.35
N SER A 207 9.21 -12.82 -12.55
CA SER A 207 10.04 -12.49 -13.72
C SER A 207 10.89 -11.24 -13.51
N ALA A 208 10.37 -10.27 -12.75
CA ALA A 208 11.11 -9.10 -12.32
C ALA A 208 12.13 -9.40 -11.21
N LYS A 209 12.24 -10.64 -10.73
CA LYS A 209 13.07 -11.05 -9.58
C LYS A 209 12.64 -10.42 -8.25
N GLY A 210 11.36 -10.05 -8.13
CA GLY A 210 10.79 -9.57 -6.87
C GLY A 210 10.43 -10.72 -5.93
N LYS A 211 10.62 -10.51 -4.63
CA LYS A 211 10.22 -11.48 -3.59
C LYS A 211 8.75 -11.28 -3.21
N LEU A 212 7.85 -12.10 -3.75
CA LEU A 212 6.45 -12.10 -3.32
C LEU A 212 6.30 -12.81 -1.96
N LEU A 213 6.02 -12.05 -0.89
CA LEU A 213 5.78 -12.64 0.44
C LEU A 213 4.43 -13.33 0.54
N GLY A 214 3.44 -12.86 -0.20
CA GLY A 214 2.11 -13.45 -0.16
C GLY A 214 1.04 -12.58 -0.80
N VAL A 215 -0.20 -12.99 -0.58
CA VAL A 215 -1.39 -12.39 -1.19
C VAL A 215 -2.34 -11.91 -0.10
N VAL A 216 -2.89 -10.71 -0.27
CA VAL A 216 -4.00 -10.21 0.55
C VAL A 216 -5.30 -10.35 -0.25
N LEU A 217 -6.23 -11.17 0.25
CA LEU A 217 -7.58 -11.28 -0.29
C LEU A 217 -8.47 -10.19 0.30
N ASN A 218 -8.74 -9.15 -0.48
CA ASN A 218 -9.53 -7.99 -0.08
C ASN A 218 -11.03 -8.14 -0.43
N ASP A 219 -11.89 -7.38 0.24
CA ASP A 219 -13.35 -7.33 0.01
C ASP A 219 -14.05 -8.70 0.15
N ARG A 220 -13.50 -9.61 0.96
CA ARG A 220 -14.13 -10.89 1.28
C ARG A 220 -15.38 -10.67 2.13
N GLU A 221 -16.50 -11.26 1.72
CA GLU A 221 -17.71 -11.27 2.55
C GLU A 221 -17.48 -12.03 3.87
N ARG A 222 -18.08 -11.51 4.94
CA ARG A 222 -17.85 -12.02 6.29
C ARG A 222 -18.80 -13.18 6.57
N GLU A 223 -18.28 -14.40 6.67
CA GLU A 223 -19.04 -15.51 7.26
C GLU A 223 -19.26 -15.23 8.75
N GLN A 224 -20.53 -15.21 9.17
CA GLN A 224 -20.96 -14.77 10.52
C GLN A 224 -20.48 -15.67 11.67
N SER A 225 -19.94 -16.87 11.40
CA SER A 225 -19.84 -17.95 12.39
C SER A 225 -18.56 -17.99 13.24
N LEU A 226 -17.44 -17.43 12.79
CA LEU A 226 -16.12 -17.72 13.42
C LEU A 226 -15.55 -16.64 14.35
N TYR A 227 -16.11 -15.43 14.38
CA TYR A 227 -15.55 -14.32 15.18
C TYR A 227 -16.21 -14.07 16.54
N TYR A 228 -17.34 -14.74 16.85
CA TYR A 228 -18.02 -14.57 18.13
C TYR A 228 -17.26 -15.18 19.33
N TYR A 229 -16.19 -15.95 19.10
CA TYR A 229 -15.51 -16.67 20.17
C TYR A 229 -14.43 -15.89 20.95
N TYR A 230 -14.03 -14.70 20.50
CA TYR A 230 -12.94 -13.92 21.14
C TYR A 230 -13.34 -12.51 21.59
N GLY A 231 -14.64 -12.21 21.65
CA GLY A 231 -15.16 -10.87 21.99
C GLY A 231 -15.77 -10.71 23.39
N ALA A 232 -15.73 -11.73 24.24
CA ALA A 232 -16.15 -11.63 25.63
C ALA A 232 -14.91 -11.60 26.53
N ASN A 233 -14.44 -10.39 26.82
CA ASN A 233 -13.87 -9.94 28.11
C ASN A 233 -13.48 -8.47 28.00
#